data_AF-A0A2Y9JDT6-F1
#
_entry.id   AF-A0A2Y9JDT6-F1
#
_cell.length_a   1.000
_cell.length_b   1.000
_cell.length_c   1.000
_cell.angle_alpha   90.00
_cell.angle_beta   90.00
_cell.angle_gamma   90.00
#
_symmetry.space_group_name_H-M   'P 1'
#
loop_
_entity.id
_entity.type
_entity.pdbx_description
1 polymer ?
#
loop_
_entity_poly.entity_id
_entity_poly.type
_entity_poly.pdbx_seq_one_letter_code
_entity_poly.pdbx_strand_id
1 'polypeptide(L)'
;MAWDPNHLPHVSLHSTSLVRAPEVALEISRRAVEDQLKICGFKRDADVFELFLSQKNLTEVIDLSRFRKLKYLWLHHNKLQGLTFLTRNYCLSELYLNNNAIFDIEGLHFLPSLYLLLLHHNELTNIDATVKELKGMPNLKILTLHQNPLCQYNLYRLYIIYHLPEIQFLDRKQVTEDERRSMITVFNHKRTHVVQSIAFGRRVDASWNPRAPLKQKPAQRVPPDFAFANNVDKTVFDDPEDAVFVRSLKRSAMAFTFLNWDTVPTREEKYLDEKGRERAQMLTVTLR
;
A
#
# COMPACT_ATOMS: atom_id res chain seq x y z
N MET A 1 -45.91 -75.26 12.99
CA MET A 1 -44.77 -75.31 12.05
C MET A 1 -44.40 -73.87 11.72
N ALA A 2 -43.19 -73.37 11.81
CA ALA A 2 -42.03 -73.52 12.69
C ALA A 2 -41.07 -72.38 12.25
N TRP A 3 -40.33 -71.80 13.21
CA TRP A 3 -39.09 -70.99 13.02
C TRP A 3 -39.24 -69.56 12.45
N ASP A 4 -38.50 -68.52 12.85
CA ASP A 4 -37.45 -68.31 13.88
C ASP A 4 -37.25 -66.77 14.05
N PRO A 5 -37.08 -66.19 15.25
CA PRO A 5 -36.75 -64.78 15.42
C PRO A 5 -35.24 -64.61 15.68
N ASN A 6 -34.40 -64.80 14.66
CA ASN A 6 -32.97 -64.50 14.76
C ASN A 6 -32.42 -64.06 13.39
N HIS A 7 -32.55 -62.78 13.09
CA HIS A 7 -31.77 -62.08 12.07
C HIS A 7 -31.18 -60.81 12.68
N LEU A 8 -30.09 -61.00 13.42
CA LEU A 8 -29.07 -59.95 13.61
C LEU A 8 -28.11 -60.05 12.42
N PRO A 9 -27.97 -59.01 11.59
CA PRO A 9 -26.83 -58.96 10.70
C PRO A 9 -25.59 -58.59 11.51
N HIS A 10 -24.58 -59.42 11.34
CA HIS A 10 -23.22 -59.31 11.85
C HIS A 10 -22.64 -57.89 11.78
N VAL A 11 -22.04 -57.50 12.90
CA VAL A 11 -20.95 -56.51 12.95
C VAL A 11 -19.88 -56.93 11.95
N SER A 12 -19.72 -56.13 10.89
CA SER A 12 -18.49 -56.09 10.09
C SER A 12 -17.77 -54.79 10.44
N LEU A 13 -16.90 -54.90 11.43
CA LEU A 13 -15.83 -53.96 11.70
C LEU A 13 -14.85 -53.97 10.52
N HIS A 14 -15.11 -53.14 9.51
CA HIS A 14 -14.05 -52.58 8.67
C HIS A 14 -14.13 -51.06 8.69
N SER A 15 -13.90 -50.56 9.91
CA SER A 15 -13.30 -49.25 10.15
C SER A 15 -11.88 -49.26 9.57
N THR A 16 -11.75 -48.90 8.30
CA THR A 16 -10.52 -48.36 7.72
C THR A 16 -10.92 -47.14 6.91
N SER A 17 -10.96 -46.05 7.66
CA SER A 17 -11.12 -44.67 7.23
C SER A 17 -10.54 -44.40 5.85
N LEU A 18 -11.40 -43.97 4.93
CA LEU A 18 -11.03 -42.95 3.95
C LEU A 18 -10.58 -41.72 4.75
N VAL A 19 -9.30 -41.68 5.14
CA VAL A 19 -8.69 -40.43 5.62
C VAL A 19 -8.73 -39.49 4.43
N ARG A 20 -9.62 -38.50 4.53
CA ARG A 20 -9.94 -37.52 3.50
C ARG A 20 -8.63 -36.85 3.06
N ALA A 21 -8.36 -36.76 1.75
CA ALA A 21 -7.21 -36.04 1.19
C ALA A 21 -6.85 -34.70 1.88
N PRO A 22 -7.80 -33.84 2.30
CA PRO A 22 -7.46 -32.62 3.06
C PRO A 22 -6.88 -32.86 4.46
N GLU A 23 -7.24 -33.93 5.16
CA GLU A 23 -6.65 -34.25 6.47
C GLU A 23 -5.17 -34.62 6.35
N VAL A 24 -4.80 -35.30 5.26
CA VAL A 24 -3.41 -35.64 4.97
C VAL A 24 -2.59 -34.37 4.65
N ALA A 25 -3.15 -33.45 3.88
CA ALA A 25 -2.48 -32.18 3.55
C ALA A 25 -2.21 -31.33 4.80
N LEU A 26 -3.20 -31.20 5.68
CA LEU A 26 -3.06 -30.47 6.93
C LEU A 26 -2.03 -31.11 7.87
N GLU A 27 -2.00 -32.44 7.93
CA GLU A 27 -1.01 -33.18 8.72
C GLU A 27 0.43 -32.99 8.17
N ILE A 28 0.62 -32.98 6.85
CA ILE A 28 1.92 -32.64 6.24
C ILE A 28 2.35 -31.23 6.64
N SER A 29 1.43 -30.25 6.56
CA SER A 29 1.77 -28.87 6.96
C SER A 29 2.05 -28.75 8.46
N ARG A 30 1.32 -29.49 9.32
CA ARG A 30 1.56 -29.54 10.76
C ARG A 30 2.95 -30.05 11.06
N ARG A 31 3.34 -31.17 10.44
CA ARG A 31 4.69 -31.74 10.59
C ARG A 31 5.76 -30.77 10.09
N ALA A 32 5.54 -30.13 8.94
CA ALA A 32 6.49 -29.14 8.43
C ALA A 32 6.69 -27.96 9.39
N VAL A 33 5.62 -27.48 10.03
CA VAL A 33 5.70 -26.43 11.06
C VAL A 33 6.45 -26.95 12.30
N GLU A 34 6.10 -28.12 12.82
CA GLU A 34 6.77 -28.70 14.00
C GLU A 34 8.26 -28.97 13.77
N ASP A 35 8.62 -29.48 12.60
CA ASP A 35 10.02 -29.71 12.23
C ASP A 35 10.78 -28.39 12.16
N GLN A 36 10.17 -27.34 11.59
CA GLN A 36 10.79 -26.02 11.56
C GLN A 36 10.96 -25.43 12.98
N LEU A 37 9.97 -25.61 13.86
CA LEU A 37 10.09 -25.15 15.25
C LEU A 37 11.21 -25.89 16.00
N LYS A 38 11.39 -27.19 15.75
CA LYS A 38 12.49 -27.99 16.32
C LYS A 38 13.85 -27.51 15.81
N ILE A 39 13.98 -27.25 14.50
CA ILE A 39 15.21 -26.77 13.87
C ILE A 39 15.60 -25.39 14.44
N CYS A 40 14.63 -24.48 14.58
CA CYS A 40 14.87 -23.15 15.14
C CYS A 40 14.97 -23.13 16.68
N GLY A 41 14.71 -24.25 17.37
CA GLY A 41 14.81 -24.35 18.82
C GLY A 41 13.75 -23.53 19.59
N PHE A 42 12.62 -23.20 18.96
CA PHE A 42 11.57 -22.43 19.62
C PHE A 42 10.85 -23.30 20.67
N LYS A 43 10.86 -22.84 21.92
CA LYS A 43 10.18 -23.52 23.04
C LYS A 43 8.73 -23.08 23.26
N ARG A 44 8.37 -21.89 22.76
CA ARG A 44 7.04 -21.28 22.91
C ARG A 44 6.59 -20.67 21.59
N ASP A 45 5.34 -20.94 21.20
CA ASP A 45 4.74 -20.36 19.99
C ASP A 45 4.75 -18.81 20.01
N ALA A 46 4.72 -18.20 21.20
CA ALA A 46 4.74 -16.76 21.38
C ALA A 46 6.09 -16.09 21.05
N ASP A 47 7.16 -16.88 20.90
CA ASP A 47 8.51 -16.39 20.56
C ASP A 47 8.87 -16.64 19.09
N VAL A 48 7.95 -17.22 18.30
CA VAL A 48 8.19 -17.49 16.88
C VAL A 48 8.02 -16.19 16.10
N PHE A 49 9.13 -15.67 15.57
CA PHE A 49 9.16 -14.46 14.74
C PHE A 49 9.30 -14.77 13.24
N GLU A 50 9.81 -15.95 12.91
CA GLU A 50 10.12 -16.38 11.55
C GLU A 50 9.72 -17.83 11.34
N LEU A 51 9.17 -18.14 10.17
CA LEU A 51 8.74 -19.49 9.82
C LEU A 51 9.07 -19.80 8.36
N PHE A 52 9.97 -20.76 8.16
CA PHE A 52 10.41 -21.21 6.83
C PHE A 52 9.68 -22.50 6.44
N LEU A 53 8.76 -22.39 5.48
CA LEU A 53 7.93 -23.50 4.98
C LEU A 53 8.01 -23.62 3.45
N SER A 54 9.06 -23.08 2.84
CA SER A 54 9.26 -23.14 1.40
C SER A 54 9.61 -24.54 0.90
N GLN A 55 9.21 -24.88 -0.33
CA GLN A 55 9.60 -26.14 -1.01
C GLN A 55 9.14 -27.41 -0.27
N LYS A 56 7.96 -27.36 0.35
CA LYS A 56 7.38 -28.47 1.11
C LYS A 56 6.18 -29.14 0.40
N ASN A 57 5.91 -28.75 -0.85
CA ASN A 57 4.76 -29.21 -1.64
C ASN A 57 3.42 -29.03 -0.91
N LEU A 58 3.30 -28.00 -0.07
CA LEU A 58 2.10 -27.76 0.73
C LEU A 58 0.95 -27.32 -0.19
N THR A 59 -0.20 -27.98 -0.08
CA THR A 59 -1.45 -27.56 -0.72
C THR A 59 -2.30 -26.71 0.23
N GLU A 60 -2.19 -26.98 1.53
CA GLU A 60 -2.84 -26.25 2.62
C GLU A 60 -1.83 -26.00 3.73
N VAL A 61 -2.09 -24.98 4.54
CA VAL A 61 -1.31 -24.68 5.76
C VAL A 61 -2.28 -24.69 6.93
N ILE A 62 -1.87 -25.31 8.04
CA ILE A 62 -2.57 -25.20 9.31
C ILE A 62 -2.71 -23.74 9.74
N ASP A 63 -3.78 -23.44 10.48
CA ASP A 63 -3.97 -22.10 11.04
C ASP A 63 -2.75 -21.67 11.88
N LEU A 64 -2.16 -20.54 11.49
CA LEU A 64 -0.97 -19.96 12.10
C LEU A 64 -1.31 -18.94 13.19
N SER A 65 -2.59 -18.85 13.59
CA SER A 65 -3.09 -17.90 14.60
C SER A 65 -2.39 -17.98 15.97
N ARG A 66 -1.75 -19.12 16.29
CA ARG A 66 -0.93 -19.30 17.50
C ARG A 66 0.35 -18.44 17.51
N PHE A 67 0.91 -18.14 16.34
CA PHE A 67 2.17 -17.39 16.20
C PHE A 67 1.91 -15.88 16.14
N ARG A 68 1.52 -15.29 17.27
CA ARG A 68 1.10 -13.88 17.35
C ARG A 68 2.21 -12.86 17.04
N LYS A 69 3.47 -13.23 17.24
CA LYS A 69 4.65 -12.38 16.97
C LYS A 69 5.33 -12.68 15.63
N LEU A 70 4.73 -13.52 14.79
CA LEU A 70 5.28 -13.87 13.48
C LEU A 70 5.42 -12.61 12.63
N LYS A 71 6.65 -12.36 12.14
CA LYS A 71 7.01 -11.22 11.28
C LYS A 71 7.34 -11.65 9.86
N TYR A 72 7.98 -12.81 9.70
CA TYR A 72 8.47 -13.30 8.42
C TYR A 72 7.93 -14.69 8.13
N LEU A 73 7.28 -14.86 6.98
CA LEU A 73 6.71 -16.14 6.57
C LEU A 73 7.12 -16.48 5.13
N TRP A 74 7.90 -17.56 4.99
CA TRP A 74 8.31 -18.08 3.70
C TRP A 74 7.48 -19.30 3.31
N LEU A 75 6.63 -19.13 2.29
CA LEU A 75 5.77 -20.17 1.73
C LEU A 75 5.97 -20.34 0.23
N HIS A 76 7.06 -19.80 -0.32
CA HIS A 76 7.34 -19.87 -1.74
C HIS A 76 7.66 -21.30 -2.21
N HIS A 77 7.40 -21.58 -3.49
CA HIS A 77 7.57 -22.92 -4.09
C HIS A 77 6.73 -24.00 -3.36
N ASN A 78 5.45 -23.73 -3.17
CA ASN A 78 4.46 -24.70 -2.70
C ASN A 78 3.32 -24.81 -3.74
N LYS A 79 2.19 -25.41 -3.36
CA LYS A 79 1.01 -25.61 -4.21
C LYS A 79 -0.24 -25.00 -3.56
N LEU A 80 -0.06 -23.91 -2.83
CA LEU A 80 -1.14 -23.24 -2.11
C LEU A 80 -2.11 -22.61 -3.10
N GLN A 81 -3.40 -22.72 -2.80
CA GLN A 81 -4.46 -22.17 -3.63
C GLN A 81 -5.15 -20.93 -3.02
N GLY A 82 -5.06 -20.77 -1.70
CA GLY A 82 -5.65 -19.65 -0.96
C GLY A 82 -4.94 -19.41 0.38
N LEU A 83 -5.41 -18.41 1.13
CA LEU A 83 -4.72 -17.83 2.29
C LEU A 83 -5.50 -17.91 3.61
N THR A 84 -6.27 -18.98 3.81
CA THR A 84 -7.18 -19.15 4.97
C THR A 84 -6.51 -19.30 6.34
N PHE A 85 -5.19 -19.32 6.41
CA PHE A 85 -4.39 -19.63 7.61
C PHE A 85 -3.82 -18.42 8.35
N LEU A 86 -4.10 -17.18 7.89
CA LEU A 86 -3.51 -15.93 8.40
C LEU A 86 -4.50 -15.02 9.16
N THR A 87 -5.24 -15.57 10.14
CA THR A 87 -6.33 -14.83 10.80
C THR A 87 -5.90 -13.88 11.94
N ARG A 88 -4.83 -14.21 12.68
CA ARG A 88 -4.40 -13.46 13.89
C ARG A 88 -2.93 -13.06 13.87
N ASN A 89 -2.32 -13.01 12.69
CA ASN A 89 -0.89 -12.69 12.50
C ASN A 89 -0.69 -11.18 12.25
N TYR A 90 -1.20 -10.32 13.13
CA TYR A 90 -1.20 -8.86 12.94
C TYR A 90 0.19 -8.23 12.86
N CYS A 91 1.21 -8.91 13.36
CA CYS A 91 2.61 -8.47 13.31
C CYS A 91 3.35 -8.89 12.04
N LEU A 92 2.71 -9.63 11.12
CA LEU A 92 3.35 -10.10 9.91
C LEU A 92 3.77 -8.91 9.04
N SER A 93 5.06 -8.86 8.70
CA SER A 93 5.68 -7.76 7.96
C SER A 93 6.07 -8.19 6.56
N GLU A 94 6.56 -9.43 6.39
CA GLU A 94 6.97 -9.96 5.10
C GLU A 94 6.34 -11.31 4.83
N LEU A 95 5.72 -11.43 3.67
CA LEU A 95 5.02 -12.63 3.22
C LEU A 95 5.49 -13.03 1.81
N TYR A 96 6.14 -14.19 1.75
CA TYR A 96 6.69 -14.74 0.51
C TYR A 96 5.80 -15.89 0.03
N LEU A 97 4.99 -15.62 -0.99
CA LEU A 97 4.01 -16.57 -1.56
C LEU A 97 4.26 -16.84 -3.05
N ASN A 98 5.42 -16.47 -3.57
CA ASN A 98 5.75 -16.67 -4.98
C ASN A 98 5.90 -18.14 -5.35
N ASN A 99 5.65 -18.47 -6.62
CA ASN A 99 5.67 -19.86 -7.11
C ASN A 99 4.70 -20.76 -6.33
N ASN A 100 3.43 -20.37 -6.31
CA ASN A 100 2.31 -21.16 -5.79
C ASN A 100 1.19 -21.23 -6.86
N ALA A 101 0.01 -21.72 -6.48
CA ALA A 101 -1.17 -21.79 -7.35
C ALA A 101 -2.32 -20.92 -6.80
N ILE A 102 -1.98 -19.78 -6.20
CA ILE A 102 -2.96 -18.94 -5.49
C ILE A 102 -3.83 -18.24 -6.50
N PHE A 103 -5.14 -18.46 -6.43
CA PHE A 103 -6.12 -17.82 -7.30
C PHE A 103 -6.92 -16.72 -6.58
N ASP A 104 -6.93 -16.74 -5.25
CA ASP A 104 -7.60 -15.76 -4.40
C ASP A 104 -6.74 -15.39 -3.18
N ILE A 105 -6.75 -14.11 -2.82
CA ILE A 105 -6.03 -13.54 -1.69
C ILE A 105 -6.95 -13.02 -0.59
N GLU A 106 -8.20 -13.46 -0.58
CA GLU A 106 -9.17 -13.16 0.47
C GLU A 106 -8.57 -13.40 1.87
N GLY A 107 -8.74 -12.42 2.75
CA GLY A 107 -8.28 -12.48 4.14
C GLY A 107 -6.93 -11.80 4.39
N LEU A 108 -6.22 -11.32 3.36
CA LEU A 108 -5.02 -10.49 3.58
C LEU A 108 -5.32 -9.14 4.24
N HIS A 109 -6.55 -8.63 4.13
CA HIS A 109 -6.97 -7.39 4.77
C HIS A 109 -6.84 -7.40 6.31
N PHE A 110 -6.69 -8.57 6.93
CA PHE A 110 -6.43 -8.71 8.38
C PHE A 110 -4.98 -8.43 8.79
N LEU A 111 -4.07 -8.10 7.86
CA LEU A 111 -2.63 -7.95 8.10
C LEU A 111 -2.18 -6.47 8.00
N PRO A 112 -2.44 -5.63 9.01
CA PRO A 112 -2.19 -4.19 8.92
C PRO A 112 -0.69 -3.83 8.88
N SER A 113 0.19 -4.72 9.36
CA SER A 113 1.63 -4.48 9.45
C SER A 113 2.40 -4.95 8.21
N LEU A 114 1.72 -5.54 7.22
CA LEU A 114 2.38 -6.13 6.06
C LEU A 114 3.04 -5.03 5.22
N TYR A 115 4.34 -5.18 5.00
CA TYR A 115 5.20 -4.25 4.28
C TYR A 115 5.60 -4.79 2.90
N LEU A 116 5.89 -6.09 2.83
CA LEU A 116 6.35 -6.79 1.64
C LEU A 116 5.47 -8.01 1.35
N LEU A 117 4.96 -8.09 0.13
CA LEU A 117 4.13 -9.20 -0.35
C LEU A 117 4.61 -9.66 -1.73
N LEU A 118 5.14 -10.88 -1.80
CA LEU A 118 5.54 -11.49 -3.07
C LEU A 118 4.50 -12.51 -3.53
N LEU A 119 3.78 -12.19 -4.61
CA LEU A 119 2.75 -13.04 -5.21
C LEU A 119 3.05 -13.37 -6.68
N HIS A 120 4.26 -13.13 -7.18
CA HIS A 120 4.60 -13.46 -8.56
C HIS A 120 4.58 -14.98 -8.80
N HIS A 121 4.32 -15.40 -10.04
CA HIS A 121 4.12 -16.82 -10.39
C HIS A 121 3.01 -17.46 -9.53
N ASN A 122 1.79 -16.95 -9.70
CA ASN A 122 0.55 -17.49 -9.11
C ASN A 122 -0.57 -17.43 -10.18
N GLU A 123 -1.79 -17.78 -9.79
CA GLU A 123 -2.94 -17.92 -10.69
C GLU A 123 -4.01 -16.83 -10.47
N LEU A 124 -3.59 -15.63 -10.03
CA LEU A 124 -4.51 -14.52 -9.79
C LEU A 124 -5.06 -13.98 -11.12
N THR A 125 -6.37 -14.05 -11.29
CA THR A 125 -7.06 -13.64 -12.53
C THR A 125 -7.78 -12.31 -12.41
N ASN A 126 -8.44 -12.06 -11.27
CA ASN A 126 -9.28 -10.90 -11.08
C ASN A 126 -8.52 -9.74 -10.41
N ILE A 127 -8.25 -8.69 -11.19
CA ILE A 127 -7.53 -7.49 -10.72
C ILE A 127 -8.35 -6.69 -9.69
N ASP A 128 -9.67 -6.60 -9.85
CA ASP A 128 -10.54 -5.81 -8.97
C ASP A 128 -10.66 -6.44 -7.58
N ALA A 129 -10.85 -7.76 -7.55
CA ALA A 129 -10.86 -8.53 -6.31
C ALA A 129 -9.52 -8.41 -5.58
N THR A 130 -8.41 -8.54 -6.32
CA THR A 130 -7.06 -8.38 -5.77
C THR A 130 -6.87 -7.00 -5.16
N VAL A 131 -7.20 -5.94 -5.89
CA VAL A 131 -7.08 -4.55 -5.42
C VAL A 131 -7.94 -4.29 -4.19
N LYS A 132 -9.17 -4.82 -4.14
CA LYS A 132 -10.08 -4.68 -3.00
C LYS A 132 -9.46 -5.20 -1.71
N GLU A 133 -8.86 -6.39 -1.75
CA GLU A 133 -8.19 -6.99 -0.59
C GLU A 133 -6.94 -6.19 -0.20
N LEU A 134 -6.14 -5.75 -1.18
CA LEU A 134 -4.90 -5.02 -0.92
C LEU A 134 -5.12 -3.60 -0.40
N LYS A 135 -6.25 -2.95 -0.72
CA LYS A 135 -6.57 -1.57 -0.30
C LYS A 135 -6.66 -1.42 1.23
N GLY A 136 -6.99 -2.50 1.95
CA GLY A 136 -7.06 -2.52 3.40
C GLY A 136 -5.70 -2.51 4.12
N MET A 137 -4.59 -2.61 3.40
CA MET A 137 -3.24 -2.71 3.98
C MET A 137 -2.48 -1.40 3.87
N PRO A 138 -2.48 -0.54 4.91
CA PRO A 138 -1.84 0.76 4.83
C PRO A 138 -0.32 0.63 4.68
N ASN A 139 0.33 -0.36 5.32
CA ASN A 139 1.79 -0.40 5.37
C ASN A 139 2.45 -1.09 4.18
N LEU A 140 1.67 -1.59 3.21
CA LEU A 140 2.20 -2.34 2.07
C LEU A 140 2.96 -1.40 1.12
N LYS A 141 4.27 -1.62 0.97
CA LYS A 141 5.16 -0.82 0.12
C LYS A 141 5.74 -1.60 -1.05
N ILE A 142 5.97 -2.90 -0.89
CA ILE A 142 6.60 -3.74 -1.90
C ILE A 142 5.62 -4.84 -2.30
N LEU A 143 5.25 -4.86 -3.58
CA LEU A 143 4.33 -5.83 -4.15
C LEU A 143 4.89 -6.39 -5.45
N THR A 144 4.82 -7.71 -5.62
CA THR A 144 5.08 -8.36 -6.92
C THR A 144 3.88 -9.20 -7.33
N LEU A 145 3.33 -8.93 -8.50
CA LEU A 145 2.20 -9.65 -9.11
C LEU A 145 2.57 -10.22 -10.49
N HIS A 146 3.76 -9.96 -11.03
CA HIS A 146 4.15 -10.42 -12.36
C HIS A 146 4.00 -11.94 -12.53
N GLN A 147 3.76 -12.38 -13.76
CA GLN A 147 3.48 -13.79 -14.06
C GLN A 147 2.26 -14.33 -13.30
N ASN A 148 1.24 -13.49 -13.16
CA ASN A 148 -0.14 -13.89 -12.89
C ASN A 148 -1.00 -13.58 -14.12
N PRO A 149 -2.10 -14.32 -14.36
CA PRO A 149 -3.04 -14.03 -15.44
C PRO A 149 -3.55 -12.57 -15.45
N LEU A 150 -3.74 -11.94 -14.28
CA LEU A 150 -4.16 -10.54 -14.17
C LEU A 150 -3.17 -9.53 -14.76
N CYS A 151 -1.92 -9.93 -15.03
CA CYS A 151 -0.96 -9.04 -15.68
C CYS A 151 -1.21 -8.89 -17.18
N GLN A 152 -2.08 -9.71 -17.77
CA GLN A 152 -2.48 -9.59 -19.18
C GLN A 152 -3.42 -8.40 -19.42
N TYR A 153 -4.01 -7.83 -18.36
CA TYR A 153 -4.84 -6.65 -18.49
C TYR A 153 -4.04 -5.45 -18.98
N ASN A 154 -4.56 -4.78 -20.01
CA ASN A 154 -4.00 -3.53 -20.49
C ASN A 154 -3.97 -2.52 -19.35
N LEU A 155 -2.84 -1.84 -19.17
CA LEU A 155 -2.62 -0.87 -18.09
C LEU A 155 -2.67 -1.46 -16.67
N TYR A 156 -2.52 -2.78 -16.46
CA TYR A 156 -2.56 -3.37 -15.10
C TYR A 156 -1.67 -2.60 -14.12
N ARG A 157 -0.45 -2.25 -14.54
CA ARG A 157 0.52 -1.54 -13.70
C ARG A 157 -0.04 -0.18 -13.24
N LEU A 158 -0.60 0.60 -14.15
CA LEU A 158 -1.19 1.90 -13.83
C LEU A 158 -2.44 1.75 -12.97
N TYR A 159 -3.25 0.72 -13.22
CA TYR A 159 -4.44 0.40 -12.44
C TYR A 159 -4.08 0.10 -10.98
N ILE A 160 -3.09 -0.78 -10.75
CA ILE A 160 -2.58 -1.09 -9.41
C ILE A 160 -2.04 0.18 -8.73
N ILE A 161 -1.23 0.98 -9.43
CA ILE A 161 -0.66 2.23 -8.89
C ILE A 161 -1.76 3.24 -8.51
N TYR A 162 -2.83 3.33 -9.30
CA TYR A 162 -3.95 4.23 -9.05
C TYR A 162 -4.71 3.84 -7.78
N HIS A 163 -5.07 2.57 -7.64
CA HIS A 163 -5.87 2.10 -6.51
C HIS A 163 -5.08 1.86 -5.23
N LEU A 164 -3.76 1.61 -5.35
CA LEU A 164 -2.86 1.36 -4.22
C LEU A 164 -1.73 2.41 -4.20
N PRO A 165 -2.03 3.67 -3.83
CA PRO A 165 -1.07 4.76 -3.87
C PRO A 165 0.12 4.57 -2.91
N GLU A 166 -0.02 3.69 -1.93
CA GLU A 166 0.99 3.44 -0.91
C GLU A 166 2.19 2.64 -1.40
N ILE A 167 2.03 1.89 -2.50
CA ILE A 167 3.07 1.01 -3.07
C ILE A 167 4.23 1.85 -3.60
N GLN A 168 5.45 1.54 -3.16
CA GLN A 168 6.69 2.15 -3.64
C GLN A 168 7.38 1.31 -4.70
N PHE A 169 7.28 -0.02 -4.61
CA PHE A 169 7.84 -0.95 -5.58
C PHE A 169 6.77 -1.91 -6.06
N LEU A 170 6.57 -1.93 -7.37
CA LEU A 170 5.66 -2.85 -8.05
C LEU A 170 6.46 -3.63 -9.09
N ASP A 171 6.47 -4.96 -8.97
CA ASP A 171 7.14 -5.87 -9.92
C ASP A 171 8.62 -5.58 -10.15
N ARG A 172 9.33 -5.38 -9.03
CA ARG A 172 10.76 -5.04 -8.97
C ARG A 172 11.11 -3.67 -9.59
N LYS A 173 10.11 -2.88 -9.98
CA LYS A 173 10.29 -1.52 -10.48
C LYS A 173 9.74 -0.51 -9.46
N GLN A 174 10.53 0.52 -9.20
CA GLN A 174 10.07 1.65 -8.39
C GLN A 174 8.89 2.33 -9.09
N VAL A 175 7.87 2.71 -8.32
CA VAL A 175 6.76 3.53 -8.80
C VAL A 175 7.21 4.97 -8.84
N THR A 176 7.23 5.55 -10.04
CA THR A 176 7.67 6.93 -10.27
C THR A 176 6.52 7.90 -10.07
N GLU A 177 6.84 9.17 -9.79
CA GLU A 177 5.81 10.22 -9.72
C GLU A 177 5.13 10.46 -11.07
N ASP A 178 5.85 10.28 -12.17
CA ASP A 178 5.29 10.45 -13.52
C ASP A 178 4.20 9.41 -13.82
N GLU A 179 4.40 8.15 -13.40
CA GLU A 179 3.36 7.12 -13.47
C GLU A 179 2.12 7.51 -12.64
N ARG A 180 2.33 8.10 -11.46
CA ARG A 180 1.24 8.59 -10.60
C ARG A 180 0.51 9.79 -11.19
N ARG A 181 1.22 10.71 -11.85
CA ARG A 181 0.58 11.86 -12.50
C ARG A 181 -0.19 11.42 -13.74
N SER A 182 0.38 10.49 -14.50
CA SER A 182 -0.23 9.95 -15.72
C SER A 182 -1.55 9.24 -15.42
N MET A 183 -1.66 8.49 -14.32
CA MET A 183 -2.93 7.81 -14.00
C MET A 183 -4.09 8.78 -13.72
N ILE A 184 -3.83 10.00 -13.21
CA ILE A 184 -4.90 10.98 -12.94
C ILE A 184 -5.54 11.36 -14.26
N THR A 185 -4.69 11.61 -15.27
CA THR A 185 -5.13 11.94 -16.63
C THR A 185 -5.99 10.84 -17.26
N VAL A 186 -5.60 9.57 -17.05
CA VAL A 186 -6.23 8.40 -17.70
C VAL A 186 -7.53 7.98 -17.01
N PHE A 187 -7.53 7.87 -15.67
CA PHE A 187 -8.63 7.26 -14.93
C PHE A 187 -9.61 8.26 -14.31
N ASN A 188 -9.25 9.55 -14.21
CA ASN A 188 -10.15 10.54 -13.61
C ASN A 188 -10.13 11.89 -14.34
N HIS A 189 -10.94 11.99 -15.39
CA HIS A 189 -11.01 13.17 -16.26
C HIS A 189 -11.46 14.44 -15.51
N LYS A 190 -12.32 14.29 -14.48
CA LYS A 190 -12.73 15.39 -13.61
C LYS A 190 -11.55 15.92 -12.79
N ARG A 191 -10.76 15.04 -12.19
CA ARG A 191 -9.54 15.42 -11.47
C ARG A 191 -8.48 16.00 -12.40
N THR A 192 -8.36 15.50 -13.63
CA THR A 192 -7.48 16.06 -14.66
C THR A 192 -7.82 17.52 -14.93
N HIS A 193 -9.11 17.82 -15.11
CA HIS A 193 -9.58 19.18 -15.36
C HIS A 193 -9.27 20.12 -14.19
N VAL A 194 -9.36 19.64 -12.95
CA VAL A 194 -9.00 20.40 -11.75
C VAL A 194 -7.49 20.65 -11.67
N VAL A 195 -6.65 19.65 -11.96
CA VAL A 195 -5.19 19.83 -11.97
C VAL A 195 -4.76 20.80 -13.07
N GLN A 196 -5.37 20.71 -14.25
CA GLN A 196 -5.08 21.60 -15.38
C GLN A 196 -5.56 23.05 -15.14
N SER A 197 -6.70 23.24 -14.49
CA SER A 197 -7.19 24.60 -14.16
C SER A 197 -6.33 25.30 -13.11
N ILE A 198 -5.66 24.54 -12.23
CA ILE A 198 -4.70 25.08 -11.25
C ILE A 198 -3.33 25.37 -11.88
N ALA A 199 -2.95 24.67 -12.96
CA ALA A 199 -1.65 24.78 -13.62
C ALA A 199 -1.46 26.08 -14.44
N PHE A 200 -2.49 26.91 -14.58
CA PHE A 200 -2.38 28.20 -15.27
C PHE A 200 -1.67 29.24 -14.36
N GLY A 201 -0.34 29.19 -14.33
CA GLY A 201 0.49 30.30 -13.82
C GLY A 201 1.60 29.96 -12.84
N ARG A 202 1.72 28.74 -12.28
CA ARG A 202 2.87 28.36 -11.43
C ARG A 202 3.22 26.87 -11.56
N ARG A 203 4.52 26.58 -11.76
CA ARG A 203 5.10 25.24 -11.66
C ARG A 203 5.21 24.85 -10.19
N VAL A 204 4.55 23.77 -9.80
CA VAL A 204 4.73 23.16 -8.47
C VAL A 204 5.42 21.82 -8.66
N ASP A 205 6.65 21.70 -8.16
CA ASP A 205 7.26 20.40 -7.90
C ASP A 205 6.59 19.81 -6.66
N ALA A 206 5.49 19.10 -6.88
CA ALA A 206 4.72 18.45 -5.84
C ALA A 206 5.22 17.01 -5.69
N SER A 207 6.21 16.80 -4.82
CA SER A 207 6.46 15.48 -4.27
C SER A 207 5.22 15.06 -3.46
N TRP A 208 4.38 14.23 -4.07
CA TRP A 208 3.08 13.83 -3.54
C TRP A 208 3.23 12.89 -2.33
N ASN A 209 2.59 13.21 -1.20
CA ASN A 209 2.62 12.37 0.00
C ASN A 209 1.22 12.22 0.63
N PRO A 210 0.56 11.05 0.53
CA PRO A 210 -0.84 10.86 0.91
C PRO A 210 -1.11 10.83 2.44
N ARG A 211 -0.10 10.93 3.32
CA ARG A 211 -0.27 10.80 4.79
C ARG A 211 0.32 11.93 5.65
N ALA A 212 0.59 13.11 5.10
CA ALA A 212 1.10 14.22 5.94
C ALA A 212 0.07 14.58 7.04
N PRO A 213 0.42 14.56 8.35
CA PRO A 213 -0.54 14.86 9.42
C PRO A 213 -1.02 16.31 9.36
N LEU A 214 -2.33 16.50 9.31
CA LEU A 214 -3.00 17.80 9.43
C LEU A 214 -2.90 18.30 10.88
N LYS A 215 -1.81 19.00 11.23
CA LYS A 215 -1.82 19.84 12.44
C LYS A 215 -2.66 21.08 12.17
N GLN A 216 -3.90 21.09 12.68
CA GLN A 216 -4.71 22.30 12.78
C GLN A 216 -4.05 23.22 13.83
N LYS A 217 -3.61 24.42 13.42
CA LYS A 217 -3.40 25.52 14.38
C LYS A 217 -4.75 26.21 14.59
N PRO A 218 -5.10 26.61 15.82
CA PRO A 218 -6.33 27.34 16.07
C PRO A 218 -6.30 28.70 15.37
N ALA A 219 -7.39 29.05 14.70
CA ALA A 219 -7.55 30.31 13.99
C ALA A 219 -7.63 31.48 14.98
N GLN A 220 -6.75 32.46 14.82
CA GLN A 220 -6.85 33.75 15.51
C GLN A 220 -7.91 34.58 14.76
N ARG A 221 -8.99 35.00 15.45
CA ARG A 221 -10.03 35.86 14.86
C ARG A 221 -9.44 37.23 14.52
N VAL A 222 -9.56 37.60 13.25
CA VAL A 222 -9.22 38.95 12.76
C VAL A 222 -10.28 39.96 13.24
N PRO A 223 -9.90 41.22 13.55
CA PRO A 223 -10.83 42.26 13.99
C PRO A 223 -11.92 42.61 12.95
N PRO A 224 -13.04 43.24 13.36
CA PRO A 224 -14.22 43.43 12.53
C PRO A 224 -14.03 44.33 11.30
N ASP A 225 -12.97 45.13 11.27
CA ASP A 225 -12.80 46.20 10.26
C ASP A 225 -11.85 45.84 9.12
N PHE A 226 -11.45 44.57 8.99
CA PHE A 226 -10.57 44.14 7.90
C PHE A 226 -11.38 43.68 6.68
N ALA A 227 -11.81 44.63 5.86
CA ALA A 227 -12.31 44.36 4.51
C ALA A 227 -11.12 44.21 3.54
N PHE A 228 -10.73 42.98 3.24
CA PHE A 228 -9.87 42.67 2.11
C PHE A 228 -10.55 41.68 1.17
N ALA A 229 -10.45 42.02 -0.11
CA ALA A 229 -11.15 41.46 -1.26
C ALA A 229 -11.35 39.93 -1.27
N ASN A 230 -12.52 39.52 -1.74
CA ASN A 230 -12.84 38.17 -2.17
C ASN A 230 -11.84 37.68 -3.23
N ASN A 231 -10.77 37.02 -2.79
CA ASN A 231 -10.01 36.08 -3.60
C ASN A 231 -10.20 34.69 -3.00
N VAL A 232 -11.40 34.14 -3.14
CA VAL A 232 -11.61 32.72 -2.98
C VAL A 232 -12.25 32.24 -4.27
N ASP A 233 -11.43 31.68 -5.17
CA ASP A 233 -11.90 30.64 -6.06
C ASP A 233 -12.47 29.52 -5.17
N LYS A 234 -13.75 29.65 -4.80
CA LYS A 234 -14.54 28.57 -4.25
C LYS A 234 -14.90 27.70 -5.43
N THR A 235 -13.93 26.94 -5.93
CA THR A 235 -14.25 25.73 -6.68
C THR A 235 -15.10 24.88 -5.74
N VAL A 236 -16.40 24.84 -5.98
CA VAL A 236 -17.31 23.94 -5.29
C VAL A 236 -16.90 22.54 -5.73
N PHE A 237 -16.39 21.74 -4.79
CA PHE A 237 -16.04 20.35 -5.05
C PHE A 237 -17.26 19.50 -4.74
N ASP A 238 -17.68 18.66 -5.69
CA ASP A 238 -18.80 17.72 -5.49
C ASP A 238 -18.45 16.62 -4.47
N ASP A 239 -17.17 16.29 -4.34
CA ASP A 239 -16.63 15.27 -3.43
C ASP A 239 -15.71 15.91 -2.37
N PRO A 240 -15.96 15.70 -1.07
CA PRO A 240 -15.10 16.23 0.00
C PRO A 240 -13.66 15.70 -0.06
N GLU A 241 -13.39 14.49 -0.59
CA GLU A 241 -12.03 13.98 -0.73
C GLU A 241 -11.19 14.78 -1.75
N ASP A 242 -11.85 15.36 -2.76
CA ASP A 242 -11.24 16.18 -3.81
C ASP A 242 -10.84 17.56 -3.26
N ALA A 243 -11.65 18.12 -2.36
CA ALA A 243 -11.34 19.36 -1.67
C ALA A 243 -10.11 19.22 -0.75
N VAL A 244 -9.96 18.07 -0.10
CA VAL A 244 -8.81 17.76 0.77
C VAL A 244 -7.53 17.62 -0.06
N PHE A 245 -7.60 16.96 -1.22
CA PHE A 245 -6.50 16.85 -2.20
C PHE A 245 -6.02 18.22 -2.68
N VAL A 246 -6.92 19.13 -3.05
CA VAL A 246 -6.53 20.48 -3.55
C VAL A 246 -5.91 21.34 -2.44
N ARG A 247 -6.39 21.21 -1.19
CA ARG A 247 -5.83 21.94 -0.06
C ARG A 247 -4.43 21.46 0.33
N SER A 248 -4.10 20.17 0.14
CA SER A 248 -2.76 19.66 0.42
C SER A 248 -1.70 20.14 -0.59
N LEU A 249 -2.11 20.37 -1.84
CA LEU A 249 -1.27 20.94 -2.91
C LEU A 249 -1.06 22.47 -2.79
N LYS A 250 -1.98 23.19 -2.11
CA LYS A 250 -1.97 24.65 -1.98
C LYS A 250 -1.08 25.22 -0.86
N ARG A 251 -0.17 24.46 -0.24
CA ARG A 251 0.82 25.05 0.69
C ARG A 251 1.84 25.89 -0.08
N SER A 252 1.47 27.14 -0.37
CA SER A 252 2.43 28.16 -0.82
C SER A 252 3.37 28.49 0.32
N ALA A 253 4.66 28.27 0.14
CA ALA A 253 5.66 29.01 0.91
C ALA A 253 5.48 30.49 0.56
N MET A 254 5.19 31.33 1.56
CA MET A 254 5.17 32.78 1.35
C MET A 254 6.61 33.27 1.33
N ALA A 255 7.02 33.87 0.21
CA ALA A 255 8.31 34.53 0.08
C ALA A 255 8.10 36.03 0.09
N PHE A 256 8.68 36.73 1.05
CA PHE A 256 8.75 38.19 1.07
C PHE A 256 10.14 38.60 0.58
N THR A 257 10.18 39.48 -0.41
CA THR A 257 11.42 40.01 -0.99
C THR A 257 11.56 41.46 -0.60
N PHE A 258 12.65 41.79 0.10
CA PHE A 258 13.00 43.15 0.45
C PHE A 258 14.24 43.55 -0.35
N LEU A 259 14.13 44.68 -1.06
CA LEU A 259 15.24 45.29 -1.79
C LEU A 259 15.81 46.41 -0.93
N ASN A 260 17.12 46.40 -0.69
CA ASN A 260 17.76 47.52 -0.01
C ASN A 260 17.92 48.68 -1.00
N TRP A 261 17.04 49.67 -0.91
CA TRP A 261 17.01 50.81 -1.83
C TRP A 261 18.26 51.70 -1.74
N ASP A 262 18.97 51.68 -0.61
CA ASP A 262 20.23 52.44 -0.43
C ASP A 262 21.36 51.88 -1.30
N THR A 263 21.23 50.62 -1.75
CA THR A 263 22.18 49.98 -2.68
C THR A 263 21.81 50.17 -4.16
N VAL A 264 20.71 50.87 -4.45
CA VAL A 264 20.23 51.10 -5.81
C VAL A 264 20.71 52.48 -6.28
N PRO A 265 21.63 52.56 -7.26
CA PRO A 265 22.20 53.83 -7.67
C PRO A 265 21.15 54.72 -8.32
N THR A 266 21.15 55.99 -7.92
CA THR A 266 20.26 57.01 -8.47
C THR A 266 20.65 57.35 -9.91
N ARG A 267 19.75 58.05 -10.61
CA ARG A 267 19.91 58.34 -12.04
C ARG A 267 21.16 59.18 -12.31
N GLU A 268 21.49 60.13 -11.44
CA GLU A 268 22.63 61.04 -11.57
C GLU A 268 23.95 60.32 -11.27
N GLU A 269 23.97 59.44 -10.25
CA GLU A 269 25.11 58.60 -9.90
C GLU A 269 25.48 57.62 -11.03
N LYS A 270 24.51 57.17 -11.84
CA LYS A 270 24.76 56.36 -13.04
C LYS A 270 25.48 57.11 -14.16
N TYR A 271 25.44 58.44 -14.18
CA TYR A 271 26.09 59.25 -15.20
C TYR A 271 27.50 59.72 -14.83
N LEU A 272 27.89 59.67 -13.54
CA LEU A 272 29.05 60.41 -13.04
C LEU A 272 30.35 59.65 -12.76
N ASP A 273 30.44 58.33 -12.53
CA ASP A 273 31.79 57.70 -12.57
C ASP A 273 31.96 56.16 -12.64
N GLU A 274 33.17 55.83 -13.12
CA GLU A 274 33.93 54.61 -13.41
C GLU A 274 34.29 53.67 -12.22
N LYS A 275 33.59 53.67 -11.08
CA LYS A 275 33.93 52.76 -9.95
C LYS A 275 33.02 51.53 -9.84
N GLY A 276 33.64 50.37 -9.59
CA GLY A 276 33.04 49.04 -9.62
C GLY A 276 31.63 48.94 -9.00
N ARG A 277 30.70 48.38 -9.78
CA ARG A 277 29.29 48.21 -9.41
C ARG A 277 29.12 47.21 -8.26
N GLU A 278 28.73 47.66 -7.09
CA GLU A 278 28.10 46.75 -6.12
C GLU A 278 26.69 46.40 -6.62
N ARG A 279 26.35 45.10 -6.62
CA ARG A 279 25.03 44.63 -7.06
C ARG A 279 24.00 44.96 -5.99
N ALA A 280 22.85 45.48 -6.41
CA ALA A 280 21.71 45.73 -5.52
C ALA A 280 21.43 44.49 -4.67
N GLN A 281 21.40 44.68 -3.35
CA GLN A 281 21.26 43.58 -2.41
C GLN A 281 19.78 43.29 -2.18
N MET A 282 19.38 42.05 -2.44
CA MET A 282 18.01 41.58 -2.24
C MET A 282 18.00 40.45 -1.21
N LEU A 283 17.09 40.55 -0.25
CA LEU A 283 16.86 39.53 0.77
C LEU A 283 15.49 38.89 0.54
N THR A 284 15.49 37.58 0.36
CA THR A 284 14.26 36.79 0.23
C THR A 284 14.07 35.95 1.48
N VAL A 285 13.01 36.24 2.25
CA VAL A 285 12.62 35.45 3.41
C VAL A 285 11.48 34.52 3.00
N THR A 286 11.72 33.22 3.02
CA THR A 286 10.71 32.20 2.74
C THR A 286 10.18 31.60 4.04
N LEU A 287 8.88 31.74 4.28
CA LEU A 287 8.18 31.12 5.39
C LEU A 287 7.55 29.81 4.92
N ARG A 288 7.91 28.70 5.59
CA ARG A 288 7.36 27.36 5.38
C ARG A 288 6.36 26.99 6.48
#